data_AF-A0ABD1AXT0-F1
#
_entry.id   AF-A0ABD1AXT0-F1
#
_cell.length_a   1.000
_cell.length_b   1.000
_cell.length_c   1.000
_cell.angle_alpha   90.00
_cell.angle_beta   90.00
_cell.angle_gamma   90.00
#
_symmetry.space_group_name_H-M   'P 1'
#
loop_
_entity.id
_entity.type
_entity.pdbx_description
1 polymer ?
#
loop_
_entity_poly.entity_id
_entity_poly.type
_entity_poly.pdbx_seq_one_letter_code
_entity_poly.pdbx_strand_id
1 'polypeptide(L)' 'MVNAIKGTFISCDVSMAQFITHLNNSLPSSEKFIIQVMELDTSTCMFVKPHAEEMIRSEVSKFRDLLSYGKAA' A
#
# COMPACT_ATOMS: atom_id res chain seq x y z
N MET A 1 27.12 -9.73 -5.53
CA MET A 1 26.97 -8.45 -4.80
C MET A 1 25.48 -8.21 -4.60
N VAL A 2 24.99 -8.18 -3.36
CA VAL A 2 23.55 -8.07 -3.04
C VAL A 2 23.24 -6.64 -2.61
N ASN A 3 22.19 -6.04 -3.17
CA ASN A 3 21.73 -4.71 -2.79
C ASN A 3 20.64 -4.85 -1.73
N ALA A 4 20.96 -4.55 -0.48
CA ALA A 4 20.02 -4.61 0.64
C ALA A 4 19.34 -3.24 0.81
N ILE A 5 18.03 -3.21 0.63
CA ILE A 5 17.22 -1.99 0.77
C ILE A 5 16.34 -2.13 2.01
N LYS A 6 16.38 -1.15 2.91
CA LYS A 6 15.45 -1.08 4.04
C LYS A 6 14.07 -0.65 3.56
N GLY A 7 13.04 -1.35 3.98
CA GLY A 7 11.66 -1.11 3.59
C GLY A 7 10.68 -1.75 4.55
N THR A 8 9.41 -1.51 4.32
CA THR A 8 8.30 -2.10 5.07
C THR A 8 7.70 -3.23 4.25
N PHE A 9 7.50 -4.38 4.89
CA PHE A 9 6.82 -5.52 4.29
C PHE A 9 5.34 -5.47 4.65
N ILE A 10 4.47 -5.50 3.64
CA ILE A 10 3.02 -5.45 3.78
C ILE A 10 2.46 -6.76 3.23
N SER A 11 1.67 -7.46 4.04
CA SER A 11 0.87 -8.61 3.61
C SER A 11 -0.60 -8.21 3.67
N CYS A 12 -1.31 -8.36 2.55
CA CYS A 12 -2.72 -8.00 2.44
C CYS A 12 -3.46 -8.87 1.44
N ASP A 13 -4.78 -8.79 1.45
CA ASP A 13 -5.63 -9.40 0.43
C ASP A 13 -5.47 -8.72 -0.94
N VAL A 14 -6.00 -9.36 -1.98
CA VAL A 14 -5.86 -8.89 -3.36
C VAL A 14 -6.49 -7.51 -3.58
N SER A 15 -7.62 -7.20 -2.94
CA SER A 15 -8.30 -5.91 -3.12
C SER A 15 -7.49 -4.77 -2.51
N MET A 16 -6.91 -4.98 -1.33
CA MET A 16 -6.00 -4.01 -0.71
C MET A 16 -4.72 -3.82 -1.51
N ALA A 17 -4.15 -4.89 -2.06
CA ALA A 17 -3.01 -4.80 -2.96
C ALA A 17 -3.32 -3.97 -4.22
N GLN A 18 -4.47 -4.18 -4.85
CA GLN A 18 -4.89 -3.38 -6.00
C GLN A 18 -5.06 -1.89 -5.62
N PHE A 19 -5.64 -1.60 -4.46
CA PHE A 19 -5.77 -0.23 -3.94
C PHE A 19 -4.40 0.44 -3.72
N ILE A 20 -3.47 -0.25 -3.04
CA ILE A 20 -2.11 0.27 -2.80
C ILE A 20 -1.35 0.48 -4.13
N THR A 21 -1.51 -0.43 -5.09
CA THR A 21 -0.93 -0.30 -6.43
C THR A 21 -1.48 0.91 -7.17
N HIS A 22 -2.78 1.16 -7.05
CA HIS A 22 -3.42 2.35 -7.61
C HIS A 22 -2.86 3.63 -6.99
N LEU A 23 -2.74 3.71 -5.65
CA LEU A 23 -2.12 4.85 -4.96
C LEU A 23 -0.69 5.11 -5.43
N ASN A 24 0.11 4.05 -5.61
CA ASN A 24 1.47 4.18 -6.12
C ASN A 24 1.51 4.69 -7.57
N ASN A 25 0.55 4.30 -8.40
CA ASN A 25 0.48 4.73 -9.80
C ASN A 25 -0.07 6.15 -9.98
N SER A 26 -0.84 6.67 -9.01
CA SER A 26 -1.29 8.07 -9.01
C SER A 26 -0.19 9.07 -8.68
N LEU A 27 0.95 8.61 -8.14
CA LEU A 27 2.08 9.46 -7.78
C LEU A 27 3.08 9.62 -8.94
N PRO A 28 3.79 10.75 -9.01
CA PRO A 28 4.88 10.93 -9.96
C PRO A 28 6.01 9.92 -9.70
N SER A 29 6.82 9.63 -10.73
CA SER A 29 7.88 8.60 -10.66
C SER A 29 8.86 8.77 -9.49
N SER A 30 9.13 10.00 -9.07
CA SER A 30 9.99 10.32 -7.91
C SER A 30 9.40 9.86 -6.57
N GLU A 31 8.08 9.81 -6.48
CA GLU A 31 7.32 9.55 -5.25
C GLU A 31 6.76 8.13 -5.19
N LYS A 32 6.94 7.32 -6.24
CA LYS A 32 6.62 5.90 -6.21
C LYS A 32 7.32 5.21 -5.05
N PHE A 33 6.56 4.41 -4.33
CA PHE A 33 6.99 3.81 -3.07
C PHE A 33 7.00 2.29 -3.07
N ILE A 34 6.34 1.63 -4.02
CA ILE A 34 6.44 0.18 -4.19
C ILE A 34 7.81 -0.16 -4.78
N ILE A 35 8.58 -0.99 -4.05
CA ILE A 35 9.88 -1.51 -4.49
C ILE A 35 9.67 -2.84 -5.22
N GLN A 36 8.86 -3.73 -4.65
CA GLN A 36 8.58 -5.04 -5.21
C GLN A 36 7.19 -5.53 -4.80
N VAL A 37 6.51 -6.21 -5.72
CA VAL A 37 5.28 -6.97 -5.45
C VAL A 37 5.61 -8.45 -5.57
N MET A 38 5.11 -9.25 -4.63
CA MET A 38 5.31 -10.69 -4.55
C MET A 38 3.95 -11.35 -4.38
N GLU A 39 3.63 -12.31 -5.23
CA GLU A 39 2.44 -13.15 -5.07
C GLU A 39 2.85 -14.40 -4.29
N LEU A 40 2.31 -14.58 -3.09
CA LEU A 40 2.49 -15.78 -2.26
C LEU A 40 1.13 -16.43 -2.07
N ASP A 41 0.92 -17.60 -2.67
CA ASP A 41 -0.21 -18.57 -2.57
C ASP A 41 -1.63 -18.03 -2.27
N THR A 42 -1.84 -17.34 -1.14
CA THR A 42 -3.14 -16.81 -0.67
C THR A 42 -3.18 -15.31 -0.40
N SER A 43 -2.06 -14.59 -0.47
CA SER A 43 -1.95 -13.16 -0.15
C SER A 43 -0.96 -12.44 -1.05
N THR A 44 -1.28 -11.21 -1.42
CA THR A 44 -0.34 -10.36 -2.15
C THR A 44 0.54 -9.63 -1.15
N CYS A 45 1.84 -9.88 -1.25
CA CYS A 45 2.87 -9.28 -0.42
C CYS A 45 3.54 -8.13 -1.18
N MET A 46 3.85 -7.05 -0.49
CA MET A 46 4.48 -5.87 -1.06
C MET A 46 5.65 -5.42 -0.20
N PHE A 47 6.77 -5.11 -0.84
CA PHE A 47 7.87 -4.43 -0.21
C PHE A 47 7.86 -2.97 -0.64
N VAL A 48 7.69 -2.06 0.32
CA VAL A 48 7.52 -0.62 0.09
C VAL A 48 8.59 0.20 0.81
N LYS A 49 8.77 1.45 0.39
CA LYS A 49 9.62 2.41 1.10
C LYS A 49 9.06 2.70 2.50
N PRO A 50 9.91 2.96 3.52
CA PRO A 50 9.45 3.13 4.91
C PRO A 50 8.39 4.22 5.13
N HIS A 51 8.48 5.35 4.42
CA HIS A 51 7.53 6.46 4.56
C HIS A 51 6.12 6.13 4.03
N ALA A 52 5.98 5.07 3.22
CA ALA A 52 4.70 4.72 2.63
C ALA A 52 3.75 4.09 3.64
N GLU A 53 4.26 3.54 4.76
CA GLU A 53 3.40 2.91 5.76
C GLU A 53 2.36 3.90 6.31
N GLU A 54 2.80 5.08 6.75
CA GLU A 54 1.92 6.09 7.33
C GLU A 54 0.92 6.62 6.28
N MET A 55 1.38 6.84 5.06
CA MET A 55 0.55 7.29 3.94
C MET A 55 -0.54 6.24 3.60
N ILE A 56 -0.16 4.97 3.45
CA ILE A 56 -1.11 3.89 3.16
C ILE A 56 -2.14 3.77 4.28
N ARG A 57 -1.71 3.81 5.55
CA ARG A 57 -2.63 3.77 6.70
C ARG A 57 -3.63 4.92 6.69
N SER A 58 -3.16 6.14 6.38
CA SER A 58 -4.00 7.34 6.29
C SER A 58 -5.05 7.21 5.18
N GLU A 59 -4.65 6.80 3.97
CA GLU A 59 -5.58 6.64 2.84
C GLU A 59 -6.57 5.49 3.04
N VAL A 60 -6.14 4.37 3.63
CA VAL A 60 -7.05 3.27 4.00
C VAL A 60 -8.08 3.73 5.04
N SER A 61 -7.67 4.55 6.02
CA SER A 61 -8.59 5.10 7.00
C SER A 61 -9.63 6.04 6.36
N LYS A 62 -9.20 6.93 5.45
CA LYS A 62 -10.10 7.82 4.71
C LYS A 62 -11.07 7.02 3.83
N PHE A 63 -10.57 6.01 3.14
CA PHE A 63 -11.39 5.15 2.29
C PHE A 63 -12.45 4.40 3.11
N ARG A 64 -12.07 3.85 4.27
CA ARG A 64 -13.00 3.21 5.20
C ARG A 64 -14.06 4.19 5.70
N ASP A 65 -13.67 5.43 6.01
CA ASP A 65 -14.60 6.48 6.45
C ASP A 65 -15.61 6.85 5.36
N LEU A 66 -15.20 6.90 4.08
CA LEU A 66 -16.11 7.11 2.94
C LEU A 66 -17.10 5.96 2.73
N LEU A 67 -16.66 4.72 2.96
CA LEU A 67 -17.52 3.54 2.89
C LEU A 67 -18.48 3.43 4.08
N SER A 68 -18.15 4.10 5.19
CA SER A 68 -18.97 4.13 6.39
C SER A 68 -20.12 5.11 6.19
N TYR A 69 -21.23 4.64 5.61
CA TYR A 69 -22.52 5.37 5.54
C TYR A 69 -23.06 5.85 6.92
N GLY A 70 -22.40 5.49 8.02
CA GLY A 70 -22.80 5.73 9.40
C GLY A 70 -22.11 6.87 10.14
N LYS A 71 -21.29 7.73 9.51
CA LYS A 71 -21.04 9.07 10.09
C LYS A 71 -22.25 9.96 9.79
N ALA A 72 -23.35 9.67 10.51
CA ALA A 72 -24.46 10.60 10.63
C ALA A 72 -23.94 11.90 11.27
N ALA A 73 -24.44 13.02 10.74
CA ALA A 73 -24.43 14.41 11.25
C ALA A 73 -23.65 14.72 12.54
#